data_AF-R6XUT7-F1
#
_entry.id   AF-R6XUT7-F1
#
_cell.length_a   1.000
_cell.length_b   1.000
_cell.length_c   1.000
_cell.angle_alpha   90.00
_cell.angle_beta   90.00
_cell.angle_gamma   90.00
#
_symmetry.space_group_name_H-M   'P 1'
#
loop_
_entity.id
_entity.type
_entity.pdbx_description
1 polymer ?
#
loop_
_entity_poly.entity_id
_entity_poly.type
_entity_poly.pdbx_seq_one_letter_code
_entity_poly.pdbx_strand_id
1 'polypeptide(L)'
;MTTIEYLSYSKPKRMAIRFASFFTGIPKAFQKLGNNIVHNFNVFKKKAIIPFKTIGKCIVQGDLITRLSFLIMGLGHLTRRQIIRGCFYLAFEVIFIVYMVMFGGNQLANLGSFGQIAGVQHAGGNLGTYSYISGTDNSFNILLYSVLTIIIIGLFAVTWYSQLKDSLTLQLRQNVGIYASDKTTINNVFEKSYHKTLLTLPLAGIVCFTIIPLIVSILIAFTNYDSNHLSPVTLIDWVGMKNFETVLGMGGSVGSSIFMKTFLQVVLWTLVWAFFATFINYFLGMAVALLINSKTVKLKKLWRTILITTIAVPQFVSLLLINRMLSTNMGVVNALLGKWFGLQPIRWLESGTLTKVVIIVINTWVGIPYTMLITSGILMNIPEDLYESARIDGAGKMRTFMKITMPYMLFVTGPYLISQFVGNINNFNVIYLLSGGGPLFSFGSQTPPDALNGVGQTDLLITWIYKLSLTNTNKYYGVAAVLGILIFILVSVLSLIFYGRSSAVKNEGDFK
;
A
#
# COMPACT_ATOMS: atom_id res chain seq x y z
N MET A 1 -27.39 26.29 4.96
CA MET A 1 -26.82 27.38 4.17
C MET A 1 -27.34 27.25 2.75
N THR A 2 -28.13 28.21 2.30
CA THR A 2 -28.68 28.20 0.95
C THR A 2 -27.57 28.54 -0.06
N THR A 3 -27.68 28.04 -1.30
CA THR A 3 -26.70 28.33 -2.37
C THR A 3 -26.54 29.84 -2.59
N ILE A 4 -27.61 30.60 -2.36
CA ILE A 4 -27.67 32.07 -2.47
C ILE A 4 -26.87 32.74 -1.34
N GLU A 5 -27.04 32.33 -0.08
CA GLU A 5 -26.18 32.78 1.03
C GLU A 5 -24.70 32.45 0.81
N TYR A 6 -24.42 31.32 0.17
CA TYR A 6 -23.04 30.91 -0.07
C TYR A 6 -22.38 31.82 -1.11
N LEU A 7 -23.10 32.15 -2.16
CA LEU A 7 -22.63 33.02 -3.23
C LEU A 7 -22.50 34.49 -2.79
N SER A 8 -23.29 34.93 -1.80
CA SER A 8 -23.23 36.30 -1.26
C SER A 8 -21.99 36.57 -0.39
N TYR A 9 -21.31 35.55 0.11
CA TYR A 9 -20.09 35.73 0.89
C TYR A 9 -18.86 36.10 0.05
N SER A 10 -17.96 36.84 0.71
CA SER A 10 -16.63 37.16 0.17
C SER A 10 -15.87 35.88 -0.20
N LYS A 11 -15.07 35.94 -1.27
CA LYS A 11 -14.28 34.81 -1.78
C LYS A 11 -13.45 34.08 -0.70
N PRO A 12 -12.73 34.77 0.22
CA PRO A 12 -12.00 34.07 1.29
C PRO A 12 -12.94 33.36 2.28
N LYS A 13 -14.08 33.96 2.61
CA LYS A 13 -15.09 33.33 3.49
C LYS A 13 -15.71 32.09 2.83
N ARG A 14 -15.97 32.13 1.52
CA ARG A 14 -16.38 30.95 0.73
C ARG A 14 -15.35 29.82 0.70
N MET A 15 -14.07 30.17 0.63
CA MET A 15 -12.96 29.20 0.66
C MET A 15 -12.82 28.58 2.06
N ALA A 16 -12.87 29.40 3.10
CA ALA A 16 -12.89 28.96 4.49
C ALA A 16 -14.09 28.05 4.79
N ILE A 17 -15.27 28.38 4.27
CA ILE A 17 -16.48 27.53 4.39
C ILE A 17 -16.31 26.22 3.62
N ARG A 18 -15.73 26.22 2.41
CA ARG A 18 -15.42 24.97 1.68
C ARG A 18 -14.43 24.11 2.46
N PHE A 19 -13.37 24.70 2.99
CA PHE A 19 -12.38 24.02 3.81
C PHE A 19 -13.02 23.46 5.08
N ALA A 20 -13.78 24.26 5.82
CA ALA A 20 -14.53 23.80 6.98
C ALA A 20 -15.53 22.68 6.61
N SER A 21 -16.28 22.82 5.51
CA SER A 21 -17.24 21.83 5.02
C SER A 21 -16.59 20.50 4.60
N PHE A 22 -15.31 20.54 4.22
CA PHE A 22 -14.53 19.34 3.97
C PHE A 22 -14.36 18.56 5.27
N PHE A 23 -13.84 19.20 6.33
CA PHE A 23 -13.63 18.61 7.65
C PHE A 23 -14.94 18.21 8.35
N THR A 24 -15.97 19.07 8.34
CA THR A 24 -17.29 18.71 8.91
C THR A 24 -18.00 17.63 8.10
N GLY A 25 -17.60 17.41 6.85
CA GLY A 25 -18.08 16.31 6.02
C GLY A 25 -17.33 14.99 6.22
N ILE A 26 -16.20 14.97 6.93
CA ILE A 26 -15.43 13.74 7.20
C ILE A 26 -16.30 12.70 7.92
N PRO A 27 -17.01 13.02 9.03
CA PRO A 27 -17.89 12.05 9.69
C PRO A 27 -18.97 11.45 8.77
N LYS A 28 -19.58 12.29 7.92
CA LYS A 28 -20.56 11.83 6.92
C LYS A 28 -19.91 10.92 5.85
N ALA A 29 -18.67 11.18 5.48
CA ALA A 29 -17.92 10.33 4.56
C ALA A 29 -17.65 8.95 5.17
N PHE A 30 -17.26 8.90 6.45
CA PHE A 30 -17.13 7.65 7.21
C PHE A 30 -18.47 6.88 7.29
N GLN A 31 -19.58 7.57 7.56
CA GLN A 31 -20.91 6.94 7.58
C GLN A 31 -21.28 6.37 6.21
N LYS A 32 -21.08 7.14 5.13
CA LYS A 32 -21.34 6.67 3.77
C LYS A 32 -20.47 5.48 3.38
N LEU A 33 -19.19 5.50 3.79
CA LEU A 33 -18.27 4.38 3.61
C LEU A 33 -18.78 3.14 4.34
N GLY A 34 -19.22 3.26 5.59
CA GLY A 34 -19.87 2.17 6.33
C GLY A 34 -21.09 1.59 5.61
N ASN A 35 -22.00 2.45 5.15
CA ASN A 35 -23.19 2.01 4.39
C ASN A 35 -22.82 1.30 3.07
N ASN A 36 -21.81 1.80 2.36
CA ASN A 36 -21.32 1.18 1.13
C ASN A 36 -20.70 -0.20 1.38
N ILE A 37 -19.97 -0.37 2.48
CA ILE A 37 -19.43 -1.68 2.88
C ILE A 37 -20.56 -2.68 3.11
N VAL A 38 -21.59 -2.30 3.88
CA VAL A 38 -22.77 -3.15 4.13
C VAL A 38 -23.50 -3.48 2.83
N HIS A 39 -23.70 -2.50 1.95
CA HIS A 39 -24.31 -2.71 0.64
C HIS A 39 -23.52 -3.71 -0.21
N ASN A 40 -22.19 -3.50 -0.33
CA ASN A 40 -21.31 -4.36 -1.10
C ASN A 40 -21.25 -5.78 -0.53
N PHE A 41 -21.27 -5.92 0.80
CA PHE A 41 -21.35 -7.21 1.48
C PHE A 41 -22.66 -7.94 1.14
N ASN A 42 -23.79 -7.23 1.10
CA ASN A 42 -25.07 -7.81 0.68
C ASN A 42 -25.07 -8.23 -0.80
N VAL A 43 -24.45 -7.45 -1.68
CA VAL A 43 -24.26 -7.81 -3.09
C VAL A 43 -23.36 -9.04 -3.22
N PHE A 44 -22.28 -9.10 -2.45
CA PHE A 44 -21.39 -10.26 -2.40
C PHE A 44 -22.13 -11.50 -1.93
N LYS A 45 -22.93 -11.42 -0.86
CA LYS A 45 -23.77 -12.55 -0.39
C LYS A 45 -24.72 -13.05 -1.48
N LYS A 46 -25.38 -12.15 -2.20
CA LYS A 46 -26.24 -12.52 -3.35
C LYS A 46 -25.44 -13.23 -4.46
N LYS A 47 -24.24 -12.74 -4.78
CA LYS A 47 -23.37 -13.35 -5.79
C LYS A 47 -22.77 -14.69 -5.34
N ALA A 48 -22.49 -14.86 -4.04
CA ALA A 48 -21.94 -16.08 -3.46
C ALA A 48 -22.90 -17.28 -3.58
N ILE A 49 -24.20 -17.04 -3.74
CA ILE A 49 -25.23 -18.08 -3.95
C ILE A 49 -25.24 -18.59 -5.41
N ILE A 50 -24.76 -17.78 -6.37
CA ILE A 50 -24.80 -18.11 -7.81
C ILE A 50 -24.05 -19.42 -8.14
N PRO A 51 -22.82 -19.66 -7.60
CA PRO A 51 -22.13 -20.92 -7.79
C PRO A 51 -22.97 -22.12 -7.35
N PHE A 52 -23.55 -22.09 -6.15
CA PHE A 52 -24.39 -23.18 -5.63
C PHE A 52 -25.62 -23.45 -6.50
N LYS A 53 -26.31 -22.39 -6.97
CA LYS A 53 -27.43 -22.54 -7.90
C LYS A 53 -27.01 -23.18 -9.22
N THR A 54 -25.83 -22.83 -9.72
CA THR A 54 -25.29 -23.38 -10.98
C THR A 54 -24.87 -24.83 -10.78
N ILE A 55 -24.24 -25.17 -9.66
CA ILE A 55 -23.92 -26.55 -9.29
C ILE A 55 -25.21 -27.40 -9.23
N GLY A 56 -26.27 -26.89 -8.61
CA GLY A 56 -27.58 -27.56 -8.59
C GLY A 56 -28.15 -27.79 -10.01
N LYS A 57 -28.00 -26.82 -10.92
CA LYS A 57 -28.36 -27.02 -12.33
C LYS A 57 -27.53 -28.10 -13.01
N CYS A 58 -26.22 -28.16 -12.76
CA CYS A 58 -25.36 -29.21 -13.32
C CYS A 58 -25.77 -30.61 -12.83
N ILE A 59 -26.25 -30.75 -11.60
CA ILE A 59 -26.75 -32.04 -11.07
C ILE A 59 -28.07 -32.42 -11.75
N VAL A 60 -29.04 -31.50 -11.78
CA VAL A 60 -30.40 -31.80 -12.27
C VAL A 60 -30.44 -31.93 -13.80
N GLN A 61 -29.82 -30.99 -14.52
CA GLN A 61 -29.90 -30.88 -15.99
C GLN A 61 -28.70 -31.52 -16.71
N GLY A 62 -27.63 -31.82 -15.99
CA GLY A 62 -26.44 -32.46 -16.57
C GLY A 62 -26.71 -33.92 -16.95
N ASP A 63 -26.15 -34.32 -18.09
CA ASP A 63 -26.04 -35.73 -18.46
C ASP A 63 -25.09 -36.49 -17.52
N LEU A 64 -25.00 -37.81 -17.69
CA LEU A 64 -24.16 -38.67 -16.84
C LEU A 64 -22.68 -38.23 -16.85
N ILE A 65 -22.18 -37.73 -17.98
CA ILE A 65 -20.80 -37.26 -18.12
C ILE A 65 -20.58 -35.94 -17.36
N THR A 66 -21.53 -35.00 -17.42
CA THR A 66 -21.49 -33.76 -16.64
C THR A 66 -21.53 -34.06 -15.13
N ARG A 67 -22.29 -35.08 -14.71
CA ARG A 67 -22.32 -35.53 -13.31
C ARG A 67 -21.01 -36.21 -12.88
N LEU A 68 -20.42 -37.04 -13.74
CA LEU A 68 -19.10 -37.64 -13.47
C LEU A 68 -17.97 -36.59 -13.43
N SER A 69 -18.15 -35.46 -14.12
CA SER A 69 -17.20 -34.33 -14.09
C SER A 69 -17.07 -33.65 -12.72
N PHE A 70 -17.91 -34.02 -11.74
CA PHE A 70 -17.74 -33.63 -10.34
C PHE A 70 -16.60 -34.35 -9.65
N LEU A 71 -16.37 -35.62 -10.00
CA LEU A 71 -15.37 -36.50 -9.40
C LEU A 71 -14.08 -36.56 -10.20
N ILE A 72 -14.16 -36.44 -11.52
CA ILE A 72 -12.99 -36.47 -12.41
C ILE A 72 -13.04 -35.21 -13.24
N MET A 73 -12.10 -34.32 -12.98
CA MET A 73 -11.97 -33.08 -13.70
C MET A 73 -11.63 -33.32 -15.18
N GLY A 74 -12.21 -32.53 -16.08
CA GLY A 74 -11.96 -32.60 -17.51
C GLY A 74 -12.81 -33.60 -18.32
N LEU A 75 -13.48 -34.58 -17.71
CA LEU A 75 -14.26 -35.60 -18.45
C LEU A 75 -15.30 -35.02 -19.42
N GLY A 76 -16.05 -34.02 -18.97
CA GLY A 76 -17.06 -33.35 -19.80
C GLY A 76 -16.48 -32.53 -20.96
N HIS A 77 -15.19 -32.20 -20.92
CA HIS A 77 -14.48 -31.54 -22.02
C HIS A 77 -13.88 -32.56 -22.99
N LEU A 78 -13.28 -33.63 -22.46
CA LEU A 78 -12.69 -34.74 -23.24
C LEU A 78 -13.71 -35.38 -24.18
N THR A 79 -14.89 -35.69 -23.65
CA THR A 79 -16.00 -36.31 -24.39
C THR A 79 -16.66 -35.37 -25.40
N ARG A 80 -16.48 -34.05 -25.26
CA ARG A 80 -17.12 -33.02 -26.07
C ARG A 80 -16.19 -32.32 -27.06
N ARG A 81 -15.15 -33.03 -27.52
CA ARG A 81 -14.16 -32.58 -28.51
C ARG A 81 -13.27 -31.41 -28.05
N GLN A 82 -13.11 -31.24 -26.73
CA GLN A 82 -12.16 -30.29 -26.12
C GLN A 82 -11.08 -31.06 -25.33
N ILE A 83 -10.22 -31.75 -26.06
CA ILE A 83 -9.23 -32.68 -25.50
C ILE A 83 -8.18 -31.93 -24.70
N ILE A 84 -7.64 -30.84 -25.24
CA ILE A 84 -6.54 -30.08 -24.61
C ILE A 84 -7.00 -29.55 -23.24
N ARG A 85 -8.17 -28.90 -23.21
CA ARG A 85 -8.75 -28.36 -21.98
C ARG A 85 -9.11 -29.45 -20.97
N GLY A 86 -9.68 -30.56 -21.44
CA GLY A 86 -9.98 -31.71 -20.59
C GLY A 86 -8.73 -32.26 -19.92
N CYS A 87 -7.64 -32.46 -20.66
CA CYS A 87 -6.36 -32.91 -20.12
C CYS A 87 -5.77 -31.92 -19.11
N PHE A 88 -5.86 -30.60 -19.34
CA PHE A 88 -5.39 -29.60 -18.37
C PHE A 88 -6.15 -29.67 -17.05
N TYR A 89 -7.48 -29.80 -17.08
CA TYR A 89 -8.29 -29.91 -15.87
C TYR A 89 -7.98 -31.19 -15.09
N LEU A 90 -7.84 -32.32 -15.79
CA LEU A 90 -7.49 -33.60 -15.18
C LEU A 90 -6.08 -33.56 -14.56
N ALA A 91 -5.09 -33.03 -15.29
CA ALA A 91 -3.74 -32.87 -14.78
C ALA A 91 -3.70 -31.97 -13.54
N PHE A 92 -4.46 -30.87 -13.55
CA PHE A 92 -4.56 -29.97 -12.40
C PHE A 92 -5.19 -30.65 -11.17
N GLU A 93 -6.20 -31.50 -11.35
CA GLU A 93 -6.76 -32.32 -10.26
C GLU A 93 -5.76 -33.31 -9.68
N VAL A 94 -5.05 -34.05 -10.54
CA VAL A 94 -4.02 -35.00 -10.08
C VAL A 94 -2.91 -34.28 -9.32
N ILE A 95 -2.39 -33.16 -9.86
CA ILE A 95 -1.36 -32.35 -9.20
C ILE A 95 -1.87 -31.84 -7.85
N PHE A 96 -3.12 -31.36 -7.78
CA PHE A 96 -3.71 -30.89 -6.54
C PHE A 96 -3.82 -31.99 -5.48
N ILE A 97 -4.32 -33.18 -5.86
CA ILE A 97 -4.44 -34.32 -4.93
C ILE A 97 -3.06 -34.75 -4.43
N VAL A 98 -2.08 -34.90 -5.34
CA VAL A 98 -0.70 -35.24 -4.98
C VAL A 98 -0.12 -34.19 -4.04
N TYR A 99 -0.30 -32.90 -4.33
CA TYR A 99 0.15 -31.81 -3.47
C TYR A 99 -0.50 -31.87 -2.08
N MET A 100 -1.81 -32.12 -1.99
CA MET A 100 -2.53 -32.19 -0.72
C MET A 100 -2.07 -33.40 0.13
N VAL A 101 -1.85 -34.56 -0.49
CA VAL A 101 -1.42 -35.77 0.21
C VAL A 101 0.06 -35.66 0.65
N MET A 102 0.93 -35.15 -0.21
CA MET A 102 2.37 -35.12 0.06
C MET A 102 2.80 -33.92 0.92
N PHE A 103 2.06 -32.81 0.90
CA PHE A 103 2.52 -31.56 1.51
C PHE A 103 1.38 -30.76 2.16
N GLY A 104 0.41 -30.29 1.39
CA GLY A 104 -0.57 -29.29 1.84
C GLY A 104 -1.41 -29.72 3.03
N GLY A 105 -1.84 -30.99 3.07
CA GLY A 105 -2.66 -31.54 4.15
C GLY A 105 -1.93 -31.55 5.49
N ASN A 106 -0.64 -31.90 5.50
CA ASN A 106 0.17 -31.90 6.72
C ASN A 106 0.36 -30.47 7.26
N GLN A 107 0.67 -29.50 6.38
CA GLN A 107 0.83 -28.10 6.79
C GLN A 107 -0.46 -27.53 7.39
N LEU A 108 -1.60 -27.79 6.75
CA LEU A 108 -2.90 -27.31 7.23
C LEU A 108 -3.29 -27.93 8.59
N ALA A 109 -2.97 -29.22 8.80
CA ALA A 109 -3.19 -29.88 10.09
C ALA A 109 -2.35 -29.25 11.21
N ASN A 110 -1.11 -28.85 10.89
CA ASN A 110 -0.17 -28.24 11.84
C ASN A 110 -0.39 -26.73 12.05
N LEU A 111 -1.31 -26.09 11.32
CA LEU A 111 -1.58 -24.64 11.46
C LEU A 111 -2.06 -24.25 12.88
N GLY A 112 -2.72 -25.17 13.58
CA GLY A 112 -3.22 -24.94 14.94
C GLY A 112 -2.13 -24.91 16.01
N SER A 113 -1.15 -25.80 15.91
CA SER A 113 -0.06 -25.95 16.90
C SER A 113 1.27 -25.38 16.44
N PHE A 114 1.38 -24.96 15.19
CA PHE A 114 2.60 -24.47 14.54
C PHE A 114 3.81 -25.43 14.66
N GLY A 115 3.54 -26.73 14.69
CA GLY A 115 4.54 -27.78 14.90
C GLY A 115 4.41 -28.43 16.28
N GLN A 116 5.30 -29.38 16.56
CA GLN A 116 5.39 -30.09 17.84
C GLN A 116 6.85 -30.19 18.32
N ILE A 117 7.82 -30.17 17.40
CA ILE A 117 9.24 -30.38 17.73
C ILE A 117 10.01 -29.07 17.56
N ALA A 118 10.34 -28.43 18.69
CA ALA A 118 11.21 -27.26 18.73
C ALA A 118 12.67 -27.64 18.41
N GLY A 119 13.38 -26.75 17.72
CA GLY A 119 14.76 -26.98 17.32
C GLY A 119 15.78 -26.70 18.41
N VAL A 120 16.68 -27.67 18.61
CA VAL A 120 17.87 -27.49 19.46
C VAL A 120 19.01 -26.98 18.58
N GLN A 121 19.49 -25.76 18.86
CA GLN A 121 20.67 -25.20 18.20
C GLN A 121 21.92 -25.98 18.60
N HIS A 122 22.67 -26.48 17.62
CA HIS A 122 24.03 -26.95 17.82
C HIS A 122 25.00 -25.93 17.20
N ALA A 123 26.02 -25.54 17.96
CA ALA A 123 27.12 -24.76 17.41
C ALA A 123 27.87 -25.65 16.41
N GLY A 124 27.69 -25.39 15.11
CA GLY A 124 28.52 -25.99 14.08
C GLY A 124 29.94 -25.48 14.24
N GLY A 125 30.92 -26.40 14.18
CA GLY A 125 32.31 -26.13 14.47
C GLY A 125 32.89 -24.90 13.73
N ASN A 126 33.81 -24.20 14.41
CA ASN A 126 34.76 -23.15 14.00
C ASN A 126 34.30 -21.99 13.09
N LEU A 127 33.09 -21.97 12.54
CA LEU A 127 32.63 -20.96 11.56
C LEU A 127 31.38 -20.19 12.00
N GLY A 128 30.90 -20.34 13.24
CA GLY A 128 29.71 -19.65 13.73
C GLY A 128 28.41 -20.06 13.02
N THR A 129 28.44 -21.18 12.28
CA THR A 129 27.28 -21.74 11.60
C THR A 129 26.46 -22.55 12.61
N TYR A 130 25.23 -22.14 12.87
CA TYR A 130 24.29 -22.95 13.64
C TYR A 130 23.69 -24.03 12.73
N SER A 131 23.90 -25.30 13.05
CA SER A 131 23.18 -26.39 12.41
C SER A 131 22.00 -26.79 13.31
N TYR A 132 20.83 -26.91 12.70
CA TYR A 132 19.63 -27.42 13.36
C TYR A 132 19.57 -28.94 13.16
N ILE A 133 19.12 -29.68 14.17
CA ILE A 133 18.90 -31.11 14.04
C ILE A 133 17.86 -31.34 12.93
N SER A 134 18.11 -32.32 12.05
CA SER A 134 17.14 -32.81 11.07
C SER A 134 15.87 -33.29 11.78
N GLY A 135 14.71 -32.73 11.43
CA GLY A 135 13.40 -33.08 12.04
C GLY A 135 12.77 -31.99 12.92
N THR A 136 13.26 -30.75 12.82
CA THR A 136 12.73 -29.60 13.56
C THR A 136 11.63 -28.89 12.78
N ASP A 137 10.52 -28.60 13.46
CA ASP A 137 9.39 -27.92 12.83
C ASP A 137 9.68 -26.44 12.73
N ASN A 138 9.48 -25.88 11.53
CA ASN A 138 9.59 -24.44 11.32
C ASN A 138 8.19 -23.82 11.32
N SER A 139 7.79 -23.29 12.48
CA SER A 139 6.49 -22.65 12.70
C SER A 139 6.15 -21.56 11.67
N PHE A 140 7.14 -20.74 11.29
CA PHE A 140 6.93 -19.71 10.27
C PHE A 140 6.64 -20.30 8.88
N ASN A 141 7.37 -21.35 8.50
CA ASN A 141 7.12 -22.06 7.25
C ASN A 141 5.76 -22.76 7.25
N ILE A 142 5.35 -23.35 8.38
CA ILE A 142 4.02 -23.96 8.54
C ILE A 142 2.94 -22.89 8.30
N LEU A 143 3.07 -21.70 8.91
CA LEU A 143 2.14 -20.59 8.68
C LEU A 143 2.08 -20.19 7.19
N LEU A 144 3.24 -19.92 6.58
CA LEU A 144 3.35 -19.47 5.19
C LEU A 144 2.76 -20.50 4.22
N TYR A 145 3.16 -21.77 4.36
CA TYR A 145 2.71 -22.84 3.47
C TYR A 145 1.25 -23.23 3.71
N SER A 146 0.73 -23.07 4.92
CA SER A 146 -0.70 -23.24 5.18
C SER A 146 -1.53 -22.18 4.46
N VAL A 147 -1.13 -20.90 4.52
CA VAL A 147 -1.80 -19.82 3.76
C VAL A 147 -1.74 -20.09 2.26
N LEU A 148 -0.58 -20.50 1.75
CA LEU A 148 -0.41 -20.88 0.35
C LEU A 148 -1.33 -22.05 -0.02
N THR A 149 -1.42 -23.08 0.83
CA THR A 149 -2.31 -24.23 0.65
C THR A 149 -3.77 -23.79 0.59
N ILE A 150 -4.23 -22.91 1.48
CA ILE A 150 -5.61 -22.38 1.48
C ILE A 150 -5.92 -21.66 0.16
N ILE A 151 -4.97 -20.88 -0.37
CA ILE A 151 -5.14 -20.19 -1.66
C ILE A 151 -5.17 -21.18 -2.82
N ILE A 152 -4.34 -22.23 -2.80
CA ILE A 152 -4.39 -23.32 -3.79
C ILE A 152 -5.74 -24.04 -3.73
N ILE A 153 -6.28 -24.32 -2.54
CA ILE A 153 -7.63 -24.90 -2.36
C ILE A 153 -8.69 -23.97 -2.95
N GLY A 154 -8.59 -22.65 -2.69
CA GLY A 154 -9.49 -21.66 -3.27
C GLY A 154 -9.43 -21.60 -4.80
N LEU A 155 -8.21 -21.63 -5.36
CA LEU A 155 -7.97 -21.71 -6.81
C LEU A 155 -8.60 -22.99 -7.38
N PHE A 156 -8.40 -24.13 -6.70
CA PHE A 156 -8.96 -25.41 -7.08
C PHE A 156 -10.49 -25.39 -7.07
N ALA A 157 -11.12 -24.84 -6.03
CA ALA A 157 -12.57 -24.70 -5.98
C ALA A 157 -13.12 -23.82 -7.12
N VAL A 158 -12.41 -22.73 -7.47
CA VAL A 158 -12.80 -21.84 -8.58
C VAL A 158 -12.66 -22.53 -9.93
N THR A 159 -11.57 -23.26 -10.18
CA THR A 159 -11.36 -23.98 -11.46
C THR A 159 -12.31 -25.18 -11.58
N TRP A 160 -12.52 -25.92 -10.49
CA TRP A 160 -13.51 -26.99 -10.39
C TRP A 160 -14.93 -26.49 -10.70
N TYR A 161 -15.34 -25.39 -10.08
CA TYR A 161 -16.62 -24.74 -10.39
C TYR A 161 -16.72 -24.30 -11.85
N SER A 162 -15.65 -23.67 -12.37
CA SER A 162 -15.63 -23.17 -13.75
C SER A 162 -15.79 -24.31 -14.76
N GLN A 163 -15.13 -25.45 -14.55
CA GLN A 163 -15.25 -26.58 -15.48
C GLN A 163 -16.67 -27.16 -15.49
N LEU A 164 -17.35 -27.21 -14.33
CA LEU A 164 -18.69 -27.79 -14.25
C LEU A 164 -19.69 -26.95 -15.01
N LYS A 165 -19.57 -25.62 -14.88
CA LYS A 165 -20.36 -24.67 -15.65
C LYS A 165 -20.09 -24.78 -17.15
N ASP A 166 -18.81 -24.89 -17.53
CA ASP A 166 -18.43 -24.98 -18.94
C ASP A 166 -18.88 -26.32 -19.55
N SER A 167 -18.76 -27.42 -18.82
CA SER A 167 -19.25 -28.75 -19.20
C SER A 167 -20.74 -28.75 -19.50
N LEU A 168 -21.57 -28.18 -18.62
CA LEU A 168 -23.01 -28.03 -18.86
C LEU A 168 -23.30 -27.12 -20.07
N THR A 169 -22.53 -26.04 -20.23
CA THR A 169 -22.70 -25.12 -21.37
C THR A 169 -22.37 -25.81 -22.70
N LEU A 170 -21.34 -26.68 -22.72
CA LEU A 170 -20.98 -27.46 -23.90
C LEU A 170 -22.04 -28.51 -24.23
N GLN A 171 -22.62 -29.17 -23.22
CA GLN A 171 -23.75 -30.08 -23.40
C GLN A 171 -24.94 -29.36 -24.06
N LEU A 172 -25.34 -28.20 -23.53
CA LEU A 172 -26.46 -27.43 -24.08
C LEU A 172 -26.19 -26.95 -25.50
N ARG A 173 -24.95 -26.58 -25.84
CA ARG A 173 -24.56 -26.20 -27.20
C ARG A 173 -24.63 -27.37 -28.18
N GLN A 174 -24.18 -28.55 -27.76
CA GLN A 174 -24.27 -29.77 -28.57
C GLN A 174 -25.71 -30.15 -28.87
N ASN A 175 -26.63 -29.96 -27.92
CA ASN A 175 -28.07 -30.21 -28.12
C ASN A 175 -28.70 -29.30 -29.19
N VAL A 176 -28.10 -28.14 -29.48
CA VAL A 176 -28.52 -27.20 -30.54
C VAL A 176 -27.66 -27.35 -31.80
N GLY A 177 -26.82 -28.39 -31.88
CA GLY A 177 -25.96 -28.67 -33.04
C GLY A 177 -24.71 -27.79 -33.16
N ILE A 178 -24.38 -27.01 -32.12
CA ILE A 178 -23.20 -26.13 -32.11
C ILE A 178 -22.04 -26.84 -31.42
N TYR A 179 -21.00 -27.17 -32.19
CA TYR A 179 -19.77 -27.80 -31.69
C TYR A 179 -18.65 -26.77 -31.54
N ALA A 180 -17.93 -26.81 -30.41
CA ALA A 180 -16.76 -25.97 -30.16
C ALA A 180 -15.49 -26.81 -30.10
N SER A 181 -14.56 -26.58 -31.03
CA SER A 181 -13.25 -27.25 -31.06
C SER A 181 -12.22 -26.52 -30.18
N ASP A 182 -11.18 -27.22 -29.73
CA ASP A 182 -10.04 -26.64 -29.03
C ASP A 182 -9.41 -25.46 -29.80
N LYS A 183 -9.21 -25.61 -31.12
CA LYS A 183 -8.65 -24.54 -31.96
C LYS A 183 -9.48 -23.27 -31.93
N THR A 184 -10.80 -23.41 -32.07
CA THR A 184 -11.73 -22.27 -31.99
C THR A 184 -11.72 -21.62 -30.61
N THR A 185 -11.50 -22.41 -29.56
CA THR A 185 -11.48 -21.91 -28.18
C THR A 185 -10.20 -21.16 -27.87
N ILE A 186 -9.05 -21.69 -28.31
CA ILE A 186 -7.74 -21.02 -28.20
C ILE A 186 -7.77 -19.68 -28.94
N ASN A 187 -8.26 -19.66 -30.18
CA ASN A 187 -8.40 -18.40 -30.94
C ASN A 187 -9.32 -17.40 -30.21
N ASN A 188 -10.45 -17.85 -29.66
CA ASN A 188 -11.33 -16.96 -28.89
C ASN A 188 -10.66 -16.39 -27.61
N VAL A 189 -9.74 -17.14 -26.97
CA VAL A 189 -9.00 -16.65 -25.80
C VAL A 189 -8.00 -15.55 -26.20
N PHE A 190 -7.32 -15.72 -27.34
CA PHE A 190 -6.35 -14.74 -27.84
C PHE A 190 -7.00 -13.53 -28.54
N GLU A 191 -8.13 -13.70 -29.22
CA GLU A 191 -8.78 -12.61 -29.97
C GLU A 191 -9.85 -11.90 -29.14
N LYS A 192 -10.81 -12.64 -28.57
CA LYS A 192 -11.97 -12.04 -27.86
C LYS A 192 -11.72 -11.80 -26.38
N SER A 193 -10.89 -12.62 -25.75
CA SER A 193 -10.57 -12.52 -24.32
C SER A 193 -9.12 -12.11 -24.05
N TYR A 194 -8.47 -11.46 -25.02
CA TYR A 194 -7.07 -11.03 -24.92
C TYR A 194 -6.78 -10.29 -23.60
N HIS A 195 -7.66 -9.37 -23.20
CA HIS A 195 -7.54 -8.62 -21.96
C HIS A 195 -7.46 -9.53 -20.71
N LYS A 196 -8.16 -10.67 -20.69
CA LYS A 196 -8.08 -11.61 -19.57
C LYS A 196 -6.75 -12.35 -19.57
N THR A 197 -6.32 -12.83 -20.74
CA THR A 197 -5.07 -13.57 -20.93
C THR A 197 -3.85 -12.72 -20.63
N LEU A 198 -3.87 -11.45 -21.04
CA LEU A 198 -2.77 -10.53 -20.76
C LEU A 198 -2.69 -10.17 -19.26
N LEU A 199 -3.84 -10.05 -18.59
CA LEU A 199 -3.91 -9.70 -17.17
C LEU A 199 -3.67 -10.87 -16.21
N THR A 200 -3.76 -12.13 -16.65
CA THR A 200 -3.57 -13.28 -15.75
C THR A 200 -2.19 -13.29 -15.08
N LEU A 201 -1.11 -13.06 -15.83
CA LEU A 201 0.26 -13.09 -15.29
C LEU A 201 0.52 -11.93 -14.30
N PRO A 202 0.21 -10.66 -14.61
CA PRO A 202 0.31 -9.57 -13.63
C PRO A 202 -0.55 -9.79 -12.39
N LEU A 203 -1.79 -10.27 -12.55
CA LEU A 203 -2.68 -10.54 -11.41
C LEU A 203 -2.16 -11.70 -10.54
N ALA A 204 -1.60 -12.75 -11.15
CA ALA A 204 -0.96 -13.83 -10.42
C ALA A 204 0.27 -13.32 -9.64
N GLY A 205 1.07 -12.43 -10.22
CA GLY A 205 2.17 -11.75 -9.54
C GLY A 205 1.69 -10.93 -8.33
N ILE A 206 0.59 -10.18 -8.49
CA ILE A 206 -0.03 -9.43 -7.38
C ILE A 206 -0.47 -10.39 -6.27
N VAL A 207 -1.17 -11.48 -6.61
CA VAL A 207 -1.61 -12.46 -5.59
C VAL A 207 -0.40 -13.05 -4.86
N CYS A 208 0.62 -13.50 -5.60
CA CYS A 208 1.78 -14.19 -5.04
C CYS A 208 2.67 -13.28 -4.18
N PHE A 209 2.99 -12.09 -4.68
CA PHE A 209 3.99 -11.21 -4.03
C PHE A 209 3.39 -10.12 -3.16
N THR A 210 2.07 -9.88 -3.22
CA THR A 210 1.44 -8.84 -2.39
C THR A 210 0.35 -9.40 -1.48
N ILE A 211 -0.58 -10.21 -2.00
CA ILE A 211 -1.71 -10.70 -1.21
C ILE A 211 -1.27 -11.79 -0.23
N ILE A 212 -0.43 -12.75 -0.65
CA ILE A 212 0.07 -13.81 0.24
C ILE A 212 0.86 -13.24 1.42
N PRO A 213 1.90 -12.40 1.21
CA PRO A 213 2.66 -11.83 2.33
C PRO A 213 1.80 -10.95 3.22
N LEU A 214 0.80 -10.25 2.67
CA LEU A 214 -0.15 -9.46 3.45
C LEU A 214 -0.98 -10.34 4.39
N ILE A 215 -1.53 -11.47 3.91
CA ILE A 215 -2.30 -12.39 4.74
C ILE A 215 -1.42 -12.99 5.84
N VAL A 216 -0.20 -13.42 5.50
CA VAL A 216 0.76 -13.95 6.48
C VAL A 216 1.10 -12.89 7.53
N SER A 217 1.36 -11.65 7.11
CA SER A 217 1.60 -10.53 8.02
C SER A 217 0.40 -10.29 8.94
N ILE A 218 -0.83 -10.36 8.44
CA ILE A 218 -2.03 -10.26 9.27
C ILE A 218 -2.09 -11.38 10.30
N LEU A 219 -1.79 -12.62 9.92
CA LEU A 219 -1.81 -13.75 10.85
C LEU A 219 -0.73 -13.66 11.93
N ILE A 220 0.47 -13.16 11.59
CA ILE A 220 1.55 -12.90 12.56
C ILE A 220 1.10 -11.91 13.64
N ALA A 221 0.18 -10.99 13.34
CA ALA A 221 -0.37 -10.07 14.34
C ALA A 221 -1.09 -10.80 15.50
N PHE A 222 -1.53 -12.05 15.30
CA PHE A 222 -2.22 -12.87 16.29
C PHE A 222 -1.32 -13.94 16.95
N THR A 223 -0.01 -13.91 16.70
CA THR A 223 0.95 -14.86 17.28
C THR A 223 1.95 -14.20 18.22
N ASN A 224 2.67 -14.98 19.03
CA ASN A 224 3.78 -14.51 19.89
C ASN A 224 5.10 -14.28 19.12
N TYR A 225 5.06 -14.14 17.78
CA TYR A 225 6.29 -14.11 16.99
C TYR A 225 7.15 -12.87 17.30
N ASP A 226 8.29 -13.11 17.95
CA ASP A 226 9.26 -12.11 18.41
C ASP A 226 10.68 -12.71 18.46
N SER A 227 11.65 -11.96 18.99
CA SER A 227 13.04 -12.41 19.16
C SER A 227 13.22 -13.61 20.07
N ASN A 228 12.31 -13.86 21.01
CA ASN A 228 12.37 -15.02 21.92
C ASN A 228 11.71 -16.25 21.28
N HIS A 229 10.79 -16.04 20.34
CA HIS A 229 10.04 -17.06 19.63
C HIS A 229 10.53 -17.18 18.16
N LEU A 230 11.85 -17.22 17.95
CA LEU A 230 12.45 -17.35 16.63
C LEU A 230 12.42 -18.81 16.16
N SER A 231 11.51 -19.10 15.25
CA SER A 231 11.50 -20.36 14.49
C SER A 231 12.82 -20.57 13.72
N PRO A 232 13.44 -21.76 13.76
CA PRO A 232 12.91 -23.03 14.28
C PRO A 232 13.30 -23.36 15.73
N VAL A 233 13.97 -22.45 16.46
CA VAL A 233 14.50 -22.70 17.81
C VAL A 233 13.38 -22.87 18.82
N THR A 234 12.37 -22.01 18.72
CA THR A 234 11.21 -21.97 19.59
C THR A 234 9.96 -21.96 18.73
N LEU A 235 8.94 -22.71 19.16
CA LEU A 235 7.66 -22.77 18.45
C LEU A 235 6.89 -21.46 18.66
N ILE A 236 6.18 -21.05 17.62
CA ILE A 236 5.27 -19.91 17.64
C ILE A 236 3.90 -20.42 18.13
N ASP A 237 3.19 -19.63 18.92
CA ASP A 237 1.83 -19.94 19.37
C ASP A 237 0.86 -18.80 19.05
N TRP A 238 -0.42 -19.15 18.94
CA TRP A 238 -1.50 -18.18 18.86
C TRP A 238 -1.70 -17.48 20.20
N VAL A 239 -1.64 -16.14 20.20
CA VAL A 239 -1.90 -15.30 21.38
C VAL A 239 -3.21 -14.52 21.28
N GLY A 240 -3.97 -14.72 20.20
CA GLY A 240 -5.22 -14.02 19.94
C GLY A 240 -5.01 -12.52 19.83
N MET A 241 -5.70 -11.73 20.67
CA MET A 241 -5.72 -10.27 20.59
C MET A 241 -4.64 -9.57 21.42
N LYS A 242 -3.74 -10.31 22.08
CA LYS A 242 -2.74 -9.72 23.02
C LYS A 242 -1.89 -8.60 22.40
N ASN A 243 -1.45 -8.77 21.15
CA ASN A 243 -0.68 -7.75 20.45
C ASN A 243 -1.54 -6.49 20.16
N PHE A 244 -2.81 -6.69 19.81
CA PHE A 244 -3.77 -5.60 19.61
C PHE A 244 -4.04 -4.86 20.93
N GLU A 245 -4.21 -5.57 22.04
CA GLU A 245 -4.42 -4.96 23.35
C GLU A 245 -3.23 -4.10 23.79
N THR A 246 -2.01 -4.56 23.47
CA THR A 246 -0.76 -3.83 23.74
C THR A 246 -0.72 -2.52 22.96
N VAL A 247 -1.03 -2.56 21.66
CA VAL A 247 -0.99 -1.39 20.77
C VAL A 247 -2.16 -0.44 21.05
N LEU A 248 -3.36 -0.99 21.26
CA LEU A 248 -4.61 -0.24 21.39
C LEU A 248 -4.93 0.21 22.82
N GLY A 249 -4.02 -0.01 23.78
CA GLY A 249 -4.24 0.47 25.15
C GLY A 249 -5.32 -0.30 25.92
N MET A 250 -5.86 -1.39 25.35
CA MET A 250 -7.02 -2.10 25.91
C MET A 250 -6.67 -2.95 27.14
N GLY A 251 -5.38 -3.28 27.34
CA GLY A 251 -4.92 -4.09 28.46
C GLY A 251 -4.85 -3.37 29.82
N GLY A 252 -5.29 -2.11 29.91
CA GLY A 252 -5.37 -1.34 31.18
C GLY A 252 -4.04 -1.01 31.87
N SER A 253 -2.91 -1.50 31.37
CA SER A 253 -1.59 -1.26 31.95
C SER A 253 -1.06 0.14 31.63
N VAL A 254 -0.18 0.65 32.52
CA VAL A 254 0.56 1.92 32.29
C VAL A 254 1.35 1.84 30.97
N GLY A 255 1.97 0.69 30.69
CA GLY A 255 2.70 0.44 29.45
C GLY A 255 1.84 0.56 28.19
N SER A 256 0.63 -0.01 28.20
CA SER A 256 -0.31 0.07 27.07
C SER A 256 -0.80 1.51 26.83
N SER A 257 -0.93 2.32 27.89
CA SER A 257 -1.29 3.74 27.78
C SER A 257 -0.17 4.59 27.16
N ILE A 258 1.09 4.32 27.53
CA ILE A 258 2.27 4.99 26.92
C ILE A 258 2.39 4.60 25.45
N PHE A 259 2.14 3.33 25.13
CA PHE A 259 2.17 2.85 23.74
C PHE A 259 1.15 3.58 22.88
N MET A 260 -0.11 3.64 23.30
CA MET A 260 -1.16 4.36 22.57
C MET A 260 -0.81 5.83 22.35
N LYS A 261 -0.28 6.52 23.37
CA LYS A 261 0.14 7.92 23.25
C LYS A 261 1.24 8.09 22.20
N THR A 262 2.27 7.24 22.25
CA THR A 262 3.37 7.25 21.27
C THR A 262 2.85 6.94 19.86
N PHE A 263 1.98 5.94 19.73
CA PHE A 263 1.35 5.59 18.47
C PHE A 263 0.58 6.77 17.87
N LEU A 264 -0.25 7.45 18.65
CA LEU A 264 -0.99 8.64 18.19
C LEU A 264 -0.06 9.79 17.79
N GLN A 265 1.05 10.00 18.51
CA GLN A 265 2.05 11.01 18.15
C GLN A 265 2.75 10.67 16.83
N VAL A 266 3.10 9.41 16.59
CA VAL A 266 3.68 8.93 15.32
C VAL A 266 2.67 9.03 14.18
N VAL A 267 1.40 8.65 14.40
CA VAL A 267 0.31 8.82 13.42
C VAL A 267 0.15 10.29 13.05
N LEU A 268 0.08 11.18 14.05
CA LEU A 268 -0.08 12.61 13.83
C LEU A 268 1.11 13.18 13.06
N TRP A 269 2.34 12.83 13.44
CA TRP A 269 3.53 13.23 12.70
C TRP A 269 3.51 12.68 11.27
N THR A 270 3.12 11.43 11.06
CA THR A 270 3.03 10.81 9.72
C THR A 270 2.07 11.59 8.82
N LEU A 271 0.93 12.04 9.35
CA LEU A 271 -0.04 12.86 8.62
C LEU A 271 0.46 14.29 8.35
N VAL A 272 1.11 14.91 9.35
CA VAL A 272 1.73 16.24 9.22
C VAL A 272 2.84 16.21 8.17
N TRP A 273 3.70 15.20 8.24
CA TRP A 273 4.72 14.89 7.26
C TRP A 273 4.12 14.73 5.86
N ALA A 274 3.15 13.83 5.70
CA ALA A 274 2.52 13.57 4.40
C ALA A 274 1.89 14.83 3.80
N PHE A 275 1.26 15.66 4.64
CA PHE A 275 0.72 16.95 4.23
C PHE A 275 1.82 17.88 3.71
N PHE A 276 2.82 18.20 4.53
CA PHE A 276 3.87 19.14 4.13
C PHE A 276 4.72 18.62 2.98
N ALA A 277 5.11 17.34 3.02
CA ALA A 277 5.85 16.69 1.94
C ALA A 277 5.11 16.73 0.60
N THR A 278 3.77 16.66 0.60
CA THR A 278 2.99 16.72 -0.64
C THR A 278 2.77 18.15 -1.10
N PHE A 279 2.24 19.01 -0.22
CA PHE A 279 1.81 20.34 -0.63
C PHE A 279 2.97 21.30 -0.83
N ILE A 280 4.02 21.27 0.00
CA ILE A 280 5.19 22.15 -0.21
C ILE A 280 5.87 21.80 -1.54
N ASN A 281 6.12 20.51 -1.78
CA ASN A 281 6.70 20.06 -3.05
C ASN A 281 5.84 20.46 -4.24
N TYR A 282 4.51 20.26 -4.13
CA TYR A 282 3.59 20.60 -5.20
C TYR A 282 3.61 22.11 -5.54
N PHE A 283 3.41 22.96 -4.53
CA PHE A 283 3.32 24.40 -4.75
C PHE A 283 4.66 25.01 -5.16
N LEU A 284 5.77 24.61 -4.54
CA LEU A 284 7.09 25.12 -4.91
C LEU A 284 7.55 24.56 -6.26
N GLY A 285 7.30 23.28 -6.55
CA GLY A 285 7.59 22.69 -7.86
C GLY A 285 6.83 23.37 -8.99
N MET A 286 5.54 23.66 -8.78
CA MET A 286 4.74 24.43 -9.74
C MET A 286 5.24 25.88 -9.87
N ALA A 287 5.61 26.53 -8.76
CA ALA A 287 6.18 27.88 -8.81
C ALA A 287 7.47 27.91 -9.64
N VAL A 288 8.36 26.94 -9.44
CA VAL A 288 9.59 26.78 -10.23
C VAL A 288 9.27 26.48 -11.70
N ALA A 289 8.28 25.62 -11.99
CA ALA A 289 7.83 25.37 -13.35
C ALA A 289 7.34 26.64 -14.05
N LEU A 290 6.53 27.47 -13.38
CA LEU A 290 6.06 28.75 -13.91
C LEU A 290 7.22 29.72 -14.17
N LEU A 291 8.20 29.77 -13.26
CA LEU A 291 9.39 30.62 -13.42
C LEU A 291 10.22 30.19 -14.63
N ILE A 292 10.54 28.90 -14.76
CA ILE A 292 11.36 28.38 -15.87
C ILE A 292 10.64 28.57 -17.22
N ASN A 293 9.32 28.39 -17.25
CA ASN A 293 8.55 28.54 -18.49
C ASN A 293 8.26 30.01 -18.83
N SER A 294 8.42 30.95 -17.91
CA SER A 294 8.24 32.39 -18.15
C SER A 294 9.08 32.90 -19.31
N LYS A 295 8.53 33.82 -20.12
CA LYS A 295 9.25 34.47 -21.24
C LYS A 295 10.45 35.31 -20.77
N THR A 296 10.47 35.75 -19.52
CA THR A 296 11.53 36.61 -18.95
C THR A 296 12.81 35.86 -18.59
N VAL A 297 12.72 34.56 -18.31
CA VAL A 297 13.89 33.78 -17.86
C VAL A 297 14.75 33.38 -19.05
N LYS A 298 16.03 33.79 -19.00
CA LYS A 298 17.09 33.39 -19.94
C LYS A 298 17.74 32.09 -19.46
N LEU A 299 18.39 31.36 -20.39
CA LEU A 299 19.08 30.09 -20.11
C LEU A 299 18.19 29.02 -19.45
N LYS A 300 16.93 28.90 -19.89
CA LYS A 300 15.96 27.94 -19.36
C LYS A 300 16.49 26.51 -19.28
N LYS A 301 17.27 26.10 -20.29
CA LYS A 301 17.92 24.78 -20.32
C LYS A 301 18.88 24.60 -19.14
N LEU A 302 19.72 25.58 -18.83
CA LEU A 302 20.67 25.52 -17.71
C LEU A 302 19.94 25.35 -16.37
N TRP A 303 18.97 26.20 -16.08
CA TRP A 303 18.19 26.13 -14.83
C TRP A 303 17.46 24.80 -14.67
N ARG A 304 16.85 24.31 -15.76
CA ARG A 304 16.18 23.01 -15.78
C ARG A 304 17.17 21.88 -15.54
N THR A 305 18.36 21.91 -16.16
CA THR A 305 19.41 20.91 -15.95
C THR A 305 19.87 20.90 -14.49
N ILE A 306 20.22 22.04 -13.91
CA ILE A 306 20.69 22.15 -12.51
C ILE A 306 19.69 21.51 -11.53
N LEU A 307 18.39 21.80 -11.71
CA LEU A 307 17.36 21.26 -10.84
C LEU A 307 17.12 19.77 -11.07
N ILE A 308 17.18 19.29 -12.32
CA ILE A 308 17.03 17.86 -12.61
C ILE A 308 18.23 17.06 -12.11
N THR A 309 19.43 17.66 -12.06
CA THR A 309 20.63 16.99 -11.53
C THR A 309 20.42 16.49 -10.10
N THR A 310 19.60 17.16 -9.27
CA THR A 310 19.36 16.71 -7.89
C THR A 310 18.56 15.41 -7.81
N ILE A 311 17.78 15.08 -8.85
CA ILE A 311 17.06 13.80 -8.96
C ILE A 311 17.78 12.77 -9.85
N ALA A 312 18.79 13.21 -10.61
CA ALA A 312 19.66 12.32 -11.37
C ALA A 312 20.63 11.54 -10.47
N VAL A 313 21.04 12.14 -9.35
CA VAL A 313 21.79 11.45 -8.30
C VAL A 313 20.83 10.54 -7.51
N PRO A 314 21.19 9.27 -7.24
CA PRO A 314 20.35 8.39 -6.44
C PRO A 314 20.04 9.00 -5.07
N GLN A 315 18.75 9.05 -4.74
CA GLN A 315 18.24 9.73 -3.54
C GLN A 315 18.95 9.30 -2.26
N PHE A 316 19.26 8.01 -2.11
CA PHE A 316 19.89 7.51 -0.89
C PHE A 316 21.30 8.10 -0.66
N VAL A 317 22.08 8.31 -1.73
CA VAL A 317 23.42 8.90 -1.65
C VAL A 317 23.32 10.34 -1.16
N SER A 318 22.40 11.12 -1.75
CA SER A 318 22.21 12.52 -1.37
C SER A 318 21.76 12.65 0.09
N LEU A 319 20.82 11.82 0.54
CA LEU A 319 20.32 11.87 1.92
C LEU A 319 21.38 11.48 2.95
N LEU A 320 22.16 10.42 2.69
CA LEU A 320 23.25 10.00 3.57
C LEU A 320 24.36 11.06 3.65
N LEU A 321 24.69 11.68 2.50
CA LEU A 321 25.64 12.78 2.48
C LEU A 321 25.14 13.96 3.33
N ILE A 322 23.88 14.38 3.15
CA ILE A 322 23.29 15.46 3.91
C ILE A 322 23.24 15.14 5.41
N ASN A 323 22.91 13.90 5.79
CA ASN A 323 22.97 13.45 7.18
C ASN A 323 24.37 13.69 7.78
N ARG A 324 25.44 13.31 7.06
CA ARG A 324 26.82 13.55 7.49
C ARG A 324 27.16 15.03 7.55
N MET A 325 26.73 15.82 6.57
CA MET A 325 26.93 17.27 6.53
C MET A 325 26.26 18.02 7.68
N LEU A 326 25.12 17.51 8.18
CA LEU A 326 24.34 18.05 9.28
C LEU A 326 24.75 17.51 10.66
N SER A 327 25.79 16.68 10.74
CA SER A 327 26.33 16.20 12.01
C SER A 327 26.74 17.37 12.91
N THR A 328 26.37 17.32 14.19
CA THR A 328 26.61 18.42 15.14
C THR A 328 28.10 18.76 15.26
N ASN A 329 28.95 17.75 15.43
CA ASN A 329 30.37 17.95 15.77
C ASN A 329 31.31 17.89 14.57
N MET A 330 30.98 17.14 13.53
CA MET A 330 31.85 16.93 12.34
C MET A 330 31.18 17.36 11.04
N GLY A 331 30.01 18.00 11.11
CA GLY A 331 29.27 18.43 9.94
C GLY A 331 29.85 19.69 9.31
N VAL A 332 30.04 19.64 7.99
CA VAL A 332 30.53 20.79 7.22
C VAL A 332 29.61 22.01 7.34
N VAL A 333 28.30 21.81 7.55
CA VAL A 333 27.34 22.92 7.69
C VAL A 333 27.65 23.73 8.96
N ASN A 334 27.83 23.06 10.10
CA ASN A 334 28.21 23.74 11.34
C ASN A 334 29.62 24.35 11.26
N ALA A 335 30.56 23.66 10.61
CA ALA A 335 31.92 24.20 10.42
C ALA A 335 31.92 25.51 9.61
N LEU A 336 31.13 25.59 8.53
CA LEU A 336 30.98 26.80 7.73
C LEU A 336 30.24 27.90 8.49
N LEU A 337 29.17 27.56 9.22
CA LEU A 337 28.42 28.53 10.03
C LEU A 337 29.27 29.12 11.16
N GLY A 338 30.07 28.30 11.83
CA GLY A 338 31.03 28.76 12.83
C GLY A 338 32.11 29.65 12.22
N LYS A 339 32.66 29.27 11.07
CA LYS A 339 33.73 30.03 10.39
C LYS A 339 33.26 31.38 9.83
N TRP A 340 32.07 31.44 9.23
CA TRP A 340 31.60 32.65 8.54
C TRP A 340 30.75 33.57 9.42
N PHE A 341 30.01 33.00 10.38
CA PHE A 341 29.05 33.74 11.19
C PHE A 341 29.32 33.66 12.69
N GLY A 342 30.38 32.96 13.13
CA GLY A 342 30.72 32.82 14.55
C GLY A 342 29.68 32.03 15.36
N LEU A 343 28.82 31.26 14.70
CA LEU A 343 27.72 30.53 15.34
C LEU A 343 28.21 29.27 16.07
N GLN A 344 27.58 28.99 17.20
CA GLN A 344 27.77 27.72 17.91
C GLN A 344 27.18 26.54 17.11
N PRO A 345 27.71 25.32 17.26
CA PRO A 345 27.21 24.15 16.54
C PRO A 345 25.72 23.91 16.77
N ILE A 346 24.94 23.88 15.69
CA ILE A 346 23.49 23.64 15.74
C ILE A 346 23.23 22.14 15.71
N ARG A 347 22.35 21.68 16.61
CA ARG A 347 21.95 20.28 16.77
C ARG A 347 20.83 19.89 15.79
N TRP A 348 21.12 19.96 14.48
CA TRP A 348 20.13 19.84 13.39
C TRP A 348 19.24 18.60 13.48
N LEU A 349 19.84 17.45 13.87
CA LEU A 349 19.18 16.15 13.87
C LEU A 349 18.87 15.62 15.29
N GLU A 350 19.24 16.34 16.34
CA GLU A 350 19.08 15.89 17.73
C GLU A 350 17.96 16.64 18.48
N SER A 351 17.40 17.70 17.90
CA SER A 351 16.30 18.48 18.48
C SER A 351 14.97 18.15 17.78
N GLY A 352 13.99 17.63 18.52
CA GLY A 352 12.76 17.05 17.96
C GLY A 352 12.06 17.92 16.91
N THR A 353 11.77 19.18 17.25
CA THR A 353 11.09 20.11 16.33
C THR A 353 12.00 20.56 15.19
N LEU A 354 13.29 20.82 15.46
CA LEU A 354 14.22 21.25 14.43
C LEU A 354 14.45 20.14 13.39
N THR A 355 14.65 18.90 13.84
CA THR A 355 14.81 17.73 12.96
C THR A 355 13.60 17.59 12.04
N LYS A 356 12.37 17.74 12.55
CA LYS A 356 11.15 17.71 11.73
C LYS A 356 11.15 18.76 10.62
N VAL A 357 11.54 19.99 10.94
CA VAL A 357 11.64 21.09 9.97
C VAL A 357 12.73 20.79 8.93
N VAL A 358 13.91 20.38 9.37
CA VAL A 358 15.06 20.04 8.50
C VAL A 358 14.68 18.95 7.52
N ILE A 359 14.04 17.86 7.97
CA ILE A 359 13.61 16.77 7.09
C ILE A 359 12.64 17.28 6.03
N ILE A 360 11.67 18.13 6.37
CA ILE A 360 10.73 18.72 5.39
C ILE A 360 11.48 19.58 4.36
N VAL A 361 12.47 20.37 4.79
CA VAL A 361 13.29 21.21 3.90
C VAL A 361 14.12 20.35 2.94
N ILE A 362 14.78 19.30 3.44
CA ILE A 362 15.57 18.39 2.59
C ILE A 362 14.67 17.61 1.63
N ASN A 363 13.49 17.17 2.08
CA ASN A 363 12.51 16.54 1.20
C ASN A 363 12.03 17.48 0.09
N THR A 364 11.93 18.77 0.40
CA THR A 364 11.57 19.80 -0.57
C THR A 364 12.63 19.93 -1.67
N TRP A 365 13.91 19.89 -1.29
CA TRP A 365 15.02 19.91 -2.25
C TRP A 365 15.01 18.72 -3.22
N VAL A 366 14.67 17.51 -2.73
CA VAL A 366 14.55 16.31 -3.57
C VAL A 366 13.26 16.28 -4.39
N GLY A 367 12.15 16.78 -3.83
CA GLY A 367 10.81 16.61 -4.43
C GLY A 367 10.40 17.70 -5.44
N ILE A 368 10.93 18.93 -5.31
CA ILE A 368 10.64 20.05 -6.23
C ILE A 368 10.88 19.69 -7.70
N PRO A 369 12.01 19.07 -8.10
CA PRO A 369 12.28 18.79 -9.52
C PRO A 369 11.29 17.81 -10.14
N TYR A 370 10.87 16.77 -9.41
CA TYR A 370 9.83 15.84 -9.87
C TYR A 370 8.52 16.57 -10.15
N THR A 371 8.08 17.38 -9.20
CA THR A 371 6.85 18.17 -9.35
C THR A 371 6.99 19.18 -10.48
N MET A 372 8.12 19.86 -10.58
CA MET A 372 8.40 20.84 -11.64
C MET A 372 8.29 20.21 -13.03
N LEU A 373 8.80 18.99 -13.23
CA LEU A 373 8.69 18.27 -14.49
C LEU A 373 7.23 17.95 -14.85
N ILE A 374 6.48 17.38 -13.91
CA ILE A 374 5.08 17.01 -14.12
C ILE A 374 4.23 18.25 -14.40
N THR A 375 4.36 19.27 -13.55
CA THR A 375 3.57 20.51 -13.69
C THR A 375 3.94 21.29 -14.94
N SER A 376 5.19 21.28 -15.38
CA SER A 376 5.59 21.89 -16.65
C SER A 376 4.85 21.29 -17.85
N GLY A 377 4.69 19.95 -17.89
CA GLY A 377 3.95 19.29 -18.97
C GLY A 377 2.46 19.62 -18.94
N ILE A 378 1.86 19.67 -17.75
CA ILE A 378 0.43 19.99 -17.58
C ILE A 378 0.14 21.45 -17.91
N LEU A 379 1.02 22.38 -17.53
CA LEU A 379 0.87 23.80 -17.84
C LEU A 379 0.82 24.08 -19.35
N MET A 380 1.47 23.25 -20.17
CA MET A 380 1.42 23.36 -21.64
C MET A 380 0.06 22.96 -22.23
N ASN A 381 -0.77 22.23 -21.48
CA ASN A 381 -2.09 21.80 -21.92
C ASN A 381 -3.20 22.80 -21.57
N ILE A 382 -2.87 23.94 -20.94
CA ILE A 382 -3.85 24.98 -20.65
C ILE A 382 -4.06 25.80 -21.94
N PRO A 383 -5.28 25.90 -22.47
CA PRO A 383 -5.57 26.68 -23.67
C PRO A 383 -5.11 28.15 -23.52
N GLU A 384 -4.41 28.69 -24.54
CA GLU A 384 -3.83 30.03 -24.50
C GLU A 384 -4.89 31.15 -24.61
N ASP A 385 -6.03 30.84 -25.24
CA ASP A 385 -7.21 31.71 -25.36
C ASP A 385 -7.76 32.14 -23.98
N LEU A 386 -7.70 31.28 -22.96
CA LEU A 386 -8.03 31.63 -21.58
C LEU A 386 -7.09 32.72 -21.03
N TYR A 387 -5.80 32.64 -21.36
CA TYR A 387 -4.81 33.64 -20.94
C TYR A 387 -4.89 34.92 -21.74
N GLU A 388 -5.29 34.86 -23.01
CA GLU A 388 -5.52 36.03 -23.86
C GLU A 388 -6.78 36.79 -23.43
N SER A 389 -7.90 36.08 -23.23
CA SER A 389 -9.14 36.64 -22.72
C SER A 389 -8.93 37.33 -21.37
N ALA A 390 -8.17 36.71 -20.47
CA ALA A 390 -7.83 37.32 -19.18
C ALA A 390 -7.01 38.61 -19.32
N ARG A 391 -6.13 38.70 -20.33
CA ARG A 391 -5.34 39.91 -20.61
C ARG A 391 -6.22 41.03 -21.18
N ILE A 392 -7.17 40.70 -22.05
CA ILE A 392 -8.18 41.64 -22.57
C ILE A 392 -9.03 42.21 -21.42
N ASP A 393 -9.41 41.37 -20.45
CA ASP A 393 -10.14 41.76 -19.23
C ASP A 393 -9.28 42.52 -18.19
N GLY A 394 -8.01 42.83 -18.51
CA GLY A 394 -7.09 43.54 -17.61
C GLY A 394 -6.66 42.74 -16.38
N ALA A 395 -6.75 41.41 -16.40
CA ALA A 395 -6.30 40.57 -15.29
C ALA A 395 -4.77 40.50 -15.21
N GLY A 396 -4.20 41.00 -14.12
CA GLY A 396 -2.77 40.86 -13.82
C GLY A 396 -2.35 39.42 -13.49
N LYS A 397 -1.04 39.13 -13.56
CA LYS A 397 -0.44 37.79 -13.40
C LYS A 397 -0.93 37.00 -12.18
N MET A 398 -1.04 37.66 -11.02
CA MET A 398 -1.53 37.01 -9.79
C MET A 398 -3.00 36.62 -9.89
N ARG A 399 -3.84 37.47 -10.51
CA ARG A 399 -5.26 37.18 -10.72
C ARG A 399 -5.43 36.03 -11.71
N THR A 400 -4.66 36.04 -12.81
CA THR A 400 -4.61 34.96 -13.80
C THR A 400 -4.20 33.65 -13.15
N PHE A 401 -3.13 33.63 -12.34
CA PHE A 401 -2.70 32.45 -11.62
C PHE A 401 -3.79 31.91 -10.67
N MET A 402 -4.36 32.76 -9.82
CA MET A 402 -5.35 32.34 -8.82
C MET A 402 -6.72 31.96 -9.42
N LYS A 403 -7.04 32.41 -10.64
CA LYS A 403 -8.36 32.22 -11.26
C LYS A 403 -8.39 31.25 -12.44
N ILE A 404 -7.27 31.05 -13.11
CA ILE A 404 -7.18 30.20 -14.29
C ILE A 404 -6.21 29.06 -13.99
N THR A 405 -4.93 29.39 -13.80
CA THR A 405 -3.87 28.37 -13.68
C THR A 405 -4.07 27.46 -12.47
N MET A 406 -4.16 28.01 -11.25
CA MET A 406 -4.23 27.22 -10.02
C MET A 406 -5.49 26.32 -9.95
N PRO A 407 -6.71 26.81 -10.26
CA PRO A 407 -7.89 25.94 -10.27
C PRO A 407 -7.79 24.81 -11.30
N TYR A 408 -7.30 25.11 -12.51
CA TYR A 408 -7.09 24.12 -13.56
C TYR A 408 -6.07 23.06 -13.12
N MET A 409 -4.93 23.50 -12.59
CA MET A 409 -3.87 22.63 -12.11
C MET A 409 -4.37 21.71 -10.99
N LEU A 410 -5.06 22.22 -9.97
CA LEU A 410 -5.59 21.39 -8.89
C LEU A 410 -6.61 20.35 -9.35
N PHE A 411 -7.41 20.67 -10.38
CA PHE A 411 -8.34 19.73 -10.96
C PHE A 411 -7.59 18.59 -11.66
N VAL A 412 -6.69 18.92 -12.59
CA VAL A 412 -5.92 17.93 -13.37
C VAL A 412 -4.99 17.11 -12.47
N THR A 413 -4.29 17.74 -11.53
CA THR A 413 -3.36 17.05 -10.63
C THR A 413 -4.03 16.48 -9.38
N GLY A 414 -5.36 16.52 -9.27
CA GLY A 414 -6.08 16.01 -8.11
C GLY A 414 -5.73 14.55 -7.78
N PRO A 415 -5.83 13.61 -8.73
CA PRO A 415 -5.43 12.22 -8.52
C PRO A 415 -3.94 12.07 -8.15
N TYR A 416 -3.06 12.85 -8.80
CA TYR A 416 -1.63 12.88 -8.47
C TYR A 416 -1.37 13.32 -7.03
N LEU A 417 -2.03 14.38 -6.57
CA LEU A 417 -1.92 14.89 -5.20
C LEU A 417 -2.38 13.86 -4.16
N ILE A 418 -3.48 13.14 -4.44
CA ILE A 418 -3.97 12.08 -3.56
C ILE A 418 -2.95 10.93 -3.51
N SER A 419 -2.44 10.49 -4.66
CA SER A 419 -1.43 9.44 -4.76
C SER A 419 -0.13 9.83 -4.03
N GLN A 420 0.34 11.07 -4.18
CA GLN A 420 1.52 11.59 -3.50
C GLN A 420 1.32 11.69 -1.99
N PHE A 421 0.16 12.16 -1.53
CA PHE A 421 -0.16 12.20 -0.10
C PHE A 421 -0.13 10.81 0.51
N VAL A 422 -0.77 9.84 -0.13
CA VAL A 422 -0.78 8.44 0.30
C VAL A 422 0.63 7.82 0.25
N GLY A 423 1.39 8.12 -0.80
CA GLY A 423 2.78 7.70 -0.94
C GLY A 423 3.67 8.25 0.19
N ASN A 424 3.46 9.52 0.57
CA ASN A 424 4.26 10.16 1.61
C ASN A 424 4.03 9.60 3.03
N ILE A 425 2.87 8.99 3.30
CA ILE A 425 2.63 8.23 4.55
C ILE A 425 3.62 7.07 4.69
N ASN A 426 4.05 6.48 3.57
CA ASN A 426 4.99 5.36 3.50
C ASN A 426 6.39 5.78 3.02
N ASN A 427 6.76 7.06 3.11
CA ASN A 427 8.05 7.56 2.63
C ASN A 427 9.20 7.21 3.59
N PHE A 428 9.62 5.95 3.52
CA PHE A 428 10.65 5.36 4.35
C PHE A 428 12.02 6.03 4.18
N ASN A 429 12.45 6.22 2.93
CA ASN A 429 13.82 6.58 2.58
C ASN A 429 14.28 7.91 3.20
N VAL A 430 13.45 8.96 3.09
CA VAL A 430 13.83 10.29 3.57
C VAL A 430 14.06 10.29 5.08
N ILE A 431 13.19 9.62 5.83
CA ILE A 431 13.21 9.63 7.29
C ILE A 431 14.34 8.75 7.80
N TYR A 432 14.43 7.51 7.29
CA TYR A 432 15.41 6.53 7.74
C TYR A 432 16.84 6.97 7.43
N LEU A 433 17.11 7.47 6.22
CA LEU A 433 18.46 7.83 5.80
C LEU A 433 18.93 9.18 6.34
N LEU A 434 18.01 10.13 6.58
CA LEU A 434 18.38 11.47 7.05
C LEU A 434 18.46 11.57 8.57
N SER A 435 17.53 10.96 9.30
CA SER A 435 17.42 11.11 10.76
C SER A 435 17.47 9.78 11.52
N GLY A 436 17.32 8.66 10.83
CA GLY A 436 17.11 7.36 11.47
C GLY A 436 15.87 7.33 12.37
N GLY A 437 14.91 8.25 12.16
CA GLY A 437 13.73 8.45 13.01
C GLY A 437 13.98 9.27 14.29
N GLY A 438 15.21 9.69 14.55
CA GLY A 438 15.58 10.44 15.76
C GLY A 438 15.06 11.89 15.82
N PRO A 439 15.21 12.58 16.96
CA PRO A 439 15.69 12.06 18.24
C PRO A 439 14.70 11.08 18.89
N LEU A 440 15.15 10.26 19.84
CA LEU A 440 14.30 9.29 20.53
C LEU A 440 13.21 10.00 21.36
N PHE A 441 12.09 9.30 21.58
CA PHE A 441 11.10 9.75 22.55
C PHE A 441 11.68 9.71 23.97
N SER A 442 11.34 10.71 24.79
CA SER A 442 11.63 10.72 26.22
C SER A 442 10.34 10.41 26.96
N PHE A 443 10.36 9.36 27.79
CA PHE A 443 9.21 8.91 28.58
C PHE A 443 9.29 9.36 30.05
N GLY A 444 10.19 10.31 30.36
CA GLY A 444 10.41 10.79 31.72
C GLY A 444 10.89 9.66 32.64
N SER A 445 10.26 9.53 33.81
CA SER A 445 10.55 8.47 34.80
C SER A 445 9.80 7.15 34.55
N GLN A 446 8.96 7.08 33.52
CA GLN A 446 8.17 5.88 33.22
C GLN A 446 9.02 4.89 32.43
N THR A 447 8.98 3.61 32.78
CA THR A 447 9.56 2.53 31.99
C THR A 447 8.63 2.19 30.84
N PRO A 448 8.95 2.54 29.59
CA PRO A 448 8.11 2.21 28.45
C PRO A 448 8.17 0.70 28.17
N PRO A 449 7.15 0.11 27.52
CA PRO A 449 7.24 -1.24 26.98
C PRO A 449 8.44 -1.37 26.03
N ASP A 450 9.09 -2.53 26.00
CA ASP A 450 10.29 -2.73 25.19
C ASP A 450 10.08 -2.50 23.68
N ALA A 451 8.86 -2.73 23.20
CA ALA A 451 8.47 -2.44 21.81
C ALA A 451 8.50 -0.92 21.47
N LEU A 452 8.59 -0.03 22.45
CA LEU A 452 8.84 1.40 22.24
C LEU A 452 10.34 1.75 22.20
N ASN A 453 11.23 0.82 22.52
CA ASN A 453 12.66 1.09 22.47
C ASN A 453 13.08 1.39 21.02
N GLY A 454 13.80 2.50 20.83
CA GLY A 454 14.28 2.94 19.52
C GLY A 454 13.28 3.73 18.67
N VAL A 455 12.02 3.90 19.11
CA VAL A 455 11.09 4.81 18.44
C VAL A 455 11.53 6.26 18.65
N GLY A 456 11.57 7.03 17.58
CA GLY A 456 11.95 8.42 17.62
C GLY A 456 10.87 9.35 17.10
N GLN A 457 11.03 10.62 17.42
CA GLN A 457 10.03 11.66 17.24
C GLN A 457 9.76 12.00 15.78
N THR A 458 10.66 11.60 14.86
CA THR A 458 10.50 11.80 13.42
C THR A 458 10.15 10.51 12.67
N ASP A 459 10.05 9.38 13.35
CA ASP A 459 9.62 8.13 12.74
C ASP A 459 8.23 8.28 12.12
N LEU A 460 8.07 7.75 10.92
CA LEU A 460 6.75 7.44 10.36
C LEU A 460 6.33 6.05 10.85
N LEU A 461 5.05 5.73 10.71
CA LEU A 461 4.57 4.38 11.00
C LEU A 461 5.41 3.30 10.27
N ILE A 462 5.77 3.53 9.01
CA ILE A 462 6.58 2.58 8.22
C ILE A 462 8.01 2.43 8.75
N THR A 463 8.67 3.52 9.18
CA THR A 463 10.03 3.43 9.71
C THR A 463 10.06 2.80 11.11
N TRP A 464 9.02 3.03 11.90
CA TRP A 464 8.86 2.38 13.19
C TRP A 464 8.60 0.88 13.06
N ILE A 465 7.72 0.45 12.15
CA ILE A 465 7.51 -0.98 11.82
C ILE A 465 8.84 -1.62 11.41
N TYR A 466 9.61 -0.96 10.54
CA TYR A 466 10.91 -1.45 10.11
C TYR A 466 11.88 -1.62 11.29
N LYS A 467 11.96 -0.66 12.20
CA LYS A 467 12.81 -0.77 13.40
C LYS A 467 12.43 -1.95 14.28
N LEU A 468 11.13 -2.13 14.53
CA LEU A 468 10.60 -3.24 15.32
C LEU A 468 10.91 -4.60 14.70
N SER A 469 10.94 -4.71 13.37
CA SER A 469 11.19 -5.97 12.68
C SER A 469 12.67 -6.23 12.38
N LEU A 470 13.48 -5.19 12.12
CA LEU A 470 14.81 -5.35 11.50
C LEU A 470 15.95 -4.62 12.20
N THR A 471 15.72 -3.52 12.90
CA THR A 471 16.84 -2.72 13.47
C THR A 471 17.03 -2.90 14.97
N ASN A 472 15.96 -2.99 15.74
CA ASN A 472 16.02 -3.10 17.20
C ASN A 472 16.76 -4.36 17.65
N THR A 473 17.44 -4.33 18.80
CA THR A 473 18.14 -5.51 19.34
C THR A 473 17.18 -6.70 19.48
N ASN A 474 16.01 -6.45 20.07
CA ASN A 474 14.90 -7.38 20.12
C ASN A 474 13.90 -7.06 19.00
N LYS A 475 13.48 -8.08 18.25
CA LYS A 475 12.49 -8.00 17.18
C LYS A 475 11.11 -8.29 17.75
N TYR A 476 10.12 -7.50 17.34
CA TYR A 476 8.73 -7.65 17.76
C TYR A 476 7.82 -7.76 16.53
N TYR A 477 7.87 -8.90 15.84
CA TYR A 477 7.14 -9.09 14.58
C TYR A 477 5.63 -9.04 14.76
N GLY A 478 5.08 -9.63 15.83
CA GLY A 478 3.65 -9.57 16.14
C GLY A 478 3.13 -8.14 16.34
N VAL A 479 3.85 -7.33 17.11
CA VAL A 479 3.50 -5.90 17.32
C VAL A 479 3.68 -5.09 16.02
N ALA A 480 4.76 -5.33 15.28
CA ALA A 480 5.00 -4.69 13.99
C ALA A 480 3.89 -5.01 12.98
N ALA A 481 3.40 -6.24 12.96
CA ALA A 481 2.28 -6.67 12.14
C ALA A 481 0.97 -5.94 12.50
N VAL A 482 0.67 -5.77 13.79
CA VAL A 482 -0.49 -4.96 14.22
C VAL A 482 -0.37 -3.53 13.72
N LEU A 483 0.80 -2.89 13.89
CA LEU A 483 1.03 -1.55 13.34
C LEU A 483 0.90 -1.51 11.80
N GLY A 484 1.34 -2.57 11.12
CA GLY A 484 1.16 -2.81 9.68
C GLY A 484 -0.31 -2.85 9.24
N ILE A 485 -1.17 -3.50 10.02
CA ILE A 485 -2.62 -3.51 9.80
C ILE A 485 -3.19 -2.10 10.00
N LEU A 486 -2.78 -1.40 11.06
CA LEU A 486 -3.29 -0.06 11.37
C LEU A 486 -2.88 0.97 10.31
N ILE A 487 -1.64 0.94 9.80
CA ILE A 487 -1.21 1.80 8.69
C ILE A 487 -1.98 1.47 7.41
N PHE A 488 -2.23 0.19 7.11
CA PHE A 488 -3.04 -0.23 5.97
C PHE A 488 -4.48 0.30 6.05
N ILE A 489 -5.12 0.17 7.21
CA ILE A 489 -6.47 0.70 7.46
C ILE A 489 -6.48 2.22 7.30
N LEU A 490 -5.52 2.92 7.92
CA LEU A 490 -5.41 4.38 7.83
C LEU A 490 -5.28 4.84 6.38
N VAL A 491 -4.36 4.24 5.61
CA VAL A 491 -4.13 4.57 4.20
C VAL A 491 -5.36 4.26 3.35
N SER A 492 -5.98 3.09 3.54
CA SER A 492 -7.16 2.66 2.78
C SER A 492 -8.35 3.59 3.01
N VAL A 493 -8.62 3.94 4.26
CA VAL A 493 -9.70 4.85 4.65
C VAL A 493 -9.47 6.24 4.06
N LEU A 494 -8.27 6.81 4.22
CA LEU A 494 -7.95 8.14 3.68
C LEU A 494 -8.03 8.16 2.16
N SER A 495 -7.51 7.12 1.49
CA SER A 495 -7.60 6.97 0.05
C SER A 495 -9.06 6.95 -0.41
N LEU A 496 -9.90 6.10 0.18
CA LEU A 496 -11.32 6.00 -0.16
C LEU A 496 -12.06 7.33 0.04
N ILE A 497 -11.77 8.06 1.13
CA ILE A 497 -12.37 9.37 1.39
C ILE A 497 -11.93 10.40 0.35
N PHE A 498 -10.63 10.49 0.04
CA PHE A 498 -10.12 11.47 -0.91
C PHE A 498 -10.56 11.17 -2.34
N TYR A 499 -10.42 9.94 -2.82
CA TYR A 499 -10.91 9.54 -4.14
C TYR A 499 -12.44 9.68 -4.24
N GLY A 500 -13.18 9.26 -3.21
CA GLY A 500 -14.64 9.35 -3.18
C GLY A 500 -15.20 10.77 -3.10
N ARG A 501 -14.39 11.78 -2.75
CA ARG A 501 -14.80 13.19 -2.70
C ARG A 501 -14.18 14.04 -3.81
N SER A 502 -13.11 13.59 -4.47
CA SER A 502 -12.45 14.34 -5.53
C SER A 502 -13.38 14.56 -6.72
N SER A 503 -13.65 15.84 -7.06
CA SER A 503 -14.42 16.20 -8.25
C SER A 503 -13.69 15.80 -9.53
N ALA A 504 -12.35 15.83 -9.52
CA ALA A 504 -11.54 15.40 -10.65
C ALA A 504 -11.77 13.93 -11.03
N VAL A 505 -12.02 13.07 -10.03
CA VAL A 505 -12.28 11.64 -10.23
C VAL A 505 -13.74 11.39 -10.62
N LYS A 506 -14.68 12.23 -10.17
CA LYS A 506 -16.11 12.08 -10.49
C LYS A 506 -16.48 12.63 -11.86
N ASN A 507 -15.81 13.70 -12.26
CA ASN A 507 -16.13 14.50 -13.44
C ASN A 507 -15.04 14.36 -14.51
N GLU A 508 -14.31 13.24 -14.52
CA GLU A 508 -13.23 12.97 -15.47
C GLU A 508 -13.71 13.00 -16.94
N GLY A 509 -15.03 12.83 -17.15
CA GLY A 509 -15.68 12.97 -18.45
C GLY A 509 -16.07 14.38 -18.89
N ASP A 510 -16.03 15.39 -18.01
CA ASP A 510 -16.52 16.76 -18.31
C ASP A 510 -15.49 17.62 -19.09
N PHE A 511 -14.28 17.09 -19.32
CA PHE A 511 -13.15 17.79 -19.97
C PHE A 511 -12.59 17.05 -21.21
N LYS A 512 -13.36 16.11 -21.76
CA LYS A 512 -13.01 15.48 -23.05
C LYS A 512 -13.46 16.32 -24.24
#